data_AF-A0A963WBJ5-F1
#
_entry.id   AF-A0A963WBJ5-F1
#
_cell.length_a   1.000
_cell.length_b   1.000
_cell.length_c   1.000
_cell.angle_alpha   90.00
_cell.angle_beta   90.00
_cell.angle_gamma   90.00
#
_symmetry.space_group_name_H-M   'P 1'
#
loop_
_entity.id
_entity.type
_entity.pdbx_description
1 polymer ?
#
loop_
_entity_poly.entity_id
_entity_poly.type
_entity_poly.pdbx_seq_one_letter_code
_entity_poly.pdbx_strand_id
1 'polypeptide(L)'
;DIVAKSAPDGYTLLMGTVGTHGINRALYSKLPYDSIKDFAPITLVAGVPNVMEMNAAKAKELGITDVASFIKYAKAHPGKLNMASSGNGTSIHMAGELFKSMAGVYMLHVPYRGSGPALLDMVAGNMDVMFDNLPSSMQQIKGGKLLPLAVTSAKRSPALPDVPTVEEVGGPALKGYEASSWFGLLAPAGTPADIVNRIQQETAKALASPAVRDKLLAQGAAPGGNTPAEFARMIDAEHVKWAKVVKASGAKVD
;
A
#
# COMPACT_ATOMS: atom_id res chain seq x y z
N ASP A 1 17.49 3.41 -7.55
CA ASP A 1 18.72 3.52 -8.33
C ASP A 1 19.35 4.90 -8.22
N ILE A 2 18.68 5.97 -8.70
CA ILE A 2 19.23 7.34 -8.64
C ILE A 2 19.71 7.71 -7.22
N VAL A 3 18.83 7.63 -6.22
CA VAL A 3 19.17 8.02 -4.83
C VAL A 3 20.26 7.13 -4.22
N ALA A 4 20.20 5.82 -4.44
CA ALA A 4 21.21 4.86 -3.95
C ALA A 4 22.64 5.22 -4.39
N LYS A 5 22.78 5.89 -5.55
CA LYS A 5 24.06 6.26 -6.16
C LYS A 5 24.37 7.76 -6.04
N SER A 6 23.55 8.52 -5.33
CA SER A 6 23.77 9.95 -5.12
C SER A 6 24.83 10.23 -4.06
N ALA A 7 25.33 11.46 -4.02
CA ALA A 7 26.23 11.90 -2.96
C ALA A 7 25.54 11.78 -1.59
N PRO A 8 26.21 11.24 -0.56
CA PRO A 8 25.63 11.06 0.77
C PRO A 8 25.64 12.36 1.59
N ASP A 9 25.26 13.48 1.00
CA ASP A 9 25.34 14.83 1.60
C ASP A 9 24.04 15.31 2.26
N GLY A 10 22.96 14.50 2.18
CA GLY A 10 21.65 14.81 2.75
C GLY A 10 20.74 15.66 1.85
N TYR A 11 21.18 16.07 0.66
CA TYR A 11 20.38 16.86 -0.26
C TYR A 11 19.58 16.04 -1.27
N THR A 12 19.94 14.76 -1.42
CA THR A 12 19.13 13.81 -2.21
C THR A 12 18.51 12.79 -1.26
N LEU A 13 17.18 12.80 -1.15
CA LEU A 13 16.43 11.89 -0.30
C LEU A 13 15.47 11.05 -1.13
N LEU A 14 15.11 9.88 -0.61
CA LEU A 14 14.09 9.00 -1.16
C LEU A 14 12.87 8.99 -0.24
N MET A 15 11.69 9.24 -0.81
CA MET A 15 10.43 8.79 -0.20
C MET A 15 10.26 7.30 -0.51
N GLY A 16 10.74 6.46 0.40
CA GLY A 16 10.62 5.02 0.34
C GLY A 16 9.19 4.56 0.60
N THR A 17 8.86 3.42 0.01
CA THR A 17 7.60 2.72 0.20
C THR A 17 7.85 1.29 0.64
N VAL A 18 6.83 0.68 1.22
CA VAL A 18 6.78 -0.78 1.46
C VAL A 18 7.14 -1.63 0.23
N GLY A 19 6.84 -1.15 -0.98
CA GLY A 19 7.25 -1.79 -2.22
C GLY A 19 8.77 -1.83 -2.35
N THR A 20 9.39 -0.65 -2.31
CA THR A 20 10.86 -0.49 -2.48
C THR A 20 11.70 -1.11 -1.36
N HIS A 21 11.19 -1.12 -0.13
CA HIS A 21 11.94 -1.47 1.10
C HIS A 21 11.27 -2.60 1.90
N GLY A 22 10.48 -3.44 1.24
CA GLY A 22 9.86 -4.61 1.88
C GLY A 22 9.53 -5.71 0.89
N ILE A 23 8.78 -5.38 -0.17
CA ILE A 23 8.26 -6.34 -1.15
C ILE A 23 9.29 -6.68 -2.22
N ASN A 24 9.86 -5.67 -2.89
CA ASN A 24 10.57 -5.85 -4.15
C ASN A 24 11.76 -6.80 -4.04
N ARG A 25 12.44 -6.83 -2.87
CA ARG A 25 13.56 -7.73 -2.60
C ARG A 25 13.16 -9.21 -2.70
N ALA A 26 11.93 -9.55 -2.32
CA ALA A 26 11.43 -10.93 -2.38
C ALA A 26 10.76 -11.26 -3.72
N LEU A 27 10.35 -10.24 -4.48
CA LEU A 27 9.53 -10.39 -5.68
C LEU A 27 10.33 -10.36 -6.98
N TYR A 28 11.32 -9.48 -7.09
CA TYR A 28 12.15 -9.36 -8.28
C TYR A 28 13.40 -10.23 -8.14
N SER A 29 13.73 -10.96 -9.21
CA SER A 29 14.97 -11.75 -9.28
C SER A 29 16.23 -10.87 -9.26
N LYS A 30 16.14 -9.64 -9.75
CA LYS A 30 17.25 -8.67 -9.77
C LYS A 30 16.77 -7.24 -9.58
N LEU A 31 17.42 -6.51 -8.68
CA LEU A 31 17.22 -5.07 -8.49
C LEU A 31 18.52 -4.30 -8.81
N PRO A 32 18.43 -3.05 -9.29
CA PRO A 32 19.62 -2.23 -9.57
C PRO A 32 20.25 -1.61 -8.30
N TYR A 33 19.70 -1.90 -7.12
CA TYR A 33 20.15 -1.45 -5.81
C TYR A 33 19.83 -2.51 -4.73
N ASP A 34 20.53 -2.49 -3.60
CA ASP A 34 20.17 -3.22 -2.38
C ASP A 34 19.29 -2.33 -1.48
N SER A 35 18.05 -2.77 -1.23
CA SER A 35 17.05 -2.02 -0.45
C SER A 35 17.43 -1.76 1.02
N ILE A 36 18.48 -2.41 1.52
CA ILE A 36 18.95 -2.24 2.90
C ILE A 36 20.33 -1.58 2.89
N LYS A 37 21.28 -2.09 2.10
CA LYS A 37 22.68 -1.65 2.18
C LYS A 37 22.94 -0.30 1.53
N ASP A 38 22.14 0.07 0.53
CA ASP A 38 22.38 1.30 -0.25
C ASP A 38 21.66 2.52 0.34
N PHE A 39 21.00 2.37 1.50
CA PHE A 39 20.21 3.43 2.12
C PHE A 39 20.46 3.56 3.62
N ALA A 40 20.34 4.79 4.12
CA ALA A 40 20.25 5.12 5.52
C ALA A 40 18.79 5.50 5.86
N PRO A 41 18.07 4.72 6.70
CA PRO A 41 16.71 5.07 7.13
C PRO A 41 16.72 6.38 7.93
N ILE A 42 15.80 7.30 7.63
CA ILE A 42 15.63 8.55 8.39
C ILE A 42 14.44 8.41 9.34
N THR A 43 13.23 8.26 8.80
CA THR A 43 12.01 8.15 9.61
C THR A 43 10.82 7.66 8.80
N LEU A 44 9.88 6.98 9.45
CA LEU A 44 8.55 6.74 8.93
C LEU A 44 7.81 8.08 8.82
N VAL A 45 7.23 8.37 7.65
CA VAL A 45 6.42 9.56 7.42
C VAL A 45 4.96 9.26 7.74
N ALA A 46 4.42 8.16 7.21
CA ALA A 46 3.06 7.74 7.49
C ALA A 46 2.84 6.24 7.26
N GLY A 47 2.10 5.60 8.16
CA GLY A 47 1.46 4.32 7.92
C GLY A 47 0.12 4.51 7.22
N VAL A 48 -0.21 3.68 6.24
CA VAL A 48 -1.38 3.87 5.38
C VAL A 48 -2.06 2.53 5.14
N PRO A 49 -3.33 2.35 5.54
CA PRO A 49 -4.09 1.17 5.15
C PRO A 49 -4.36 1.21 3.64
N ASN A 50 -4.44 0.04 3.01
CA ASN A 50 -5.08 -0.03 1.71
C ASN A 50 -6.59 -0.22 1.88
N VAL A 51 -7.33 0.09 0.83
CA VAL A 51 -8.78 -0.12 0.74
C VAL A 51 -9.08 -0.93 -0.51
N MET A 52 -9.77 -2.05 -0.31
CA MET A 52 -10.43 -2.77 -1.39
C MET A 52 -11.65 -1.96 -1.81
N GLU A 53 -11.65 -1.50 -3.04
CA GLU A 53 -12.70 -0.65 -3.58
C GLU A 53 -13.05 -1.02 -5.01
N MET A 54 -14.29 -0.72 -5.39
CA MET A 54 -14.84 -1.05 -6.69
C MET A 54 -15.48 0.18 -7.33
N ASN A 55 -15.53 0.26 -8.66
CA ASN A 55 -16.35 1.27 -9.33
C ASN A 55 -17.82 1.14 -8.84
N ALA A 56 -18.41 2.24 -8.34
CA ALA A 56 -19.72 2.18 -7.67
C ALA A 56 -20.86 1.83 -8.64
N ALA A 57 -20.81 2.30 -9.89
CA ALA A 57 -21.82 1.97 -10.89
C ALA A 57 -21.75 0.49 -11.27
N LYS A 58 -20.54 -0.05 -11.43
CA LYS A 58 -20.30 -1.46 -11.72
C LYS A 58 -20.71 -2.36 -10.55
N ALA A 59 -20.40 -1.96 -9.33
CA ALA A 59 -20.82 -2.67 -8.13
C ALA A 59 -22.35 -2.79 -8.06
N LYS A 60 -23.07 -1.70 -8.37
CA LYS A 60 -24.54 -1.69 -8.45
C LYS A 60 -25.07 -2.59 -9.57
N GLU A 61 -24.50 -2.52 -10.77
CA GLU A 61 -24.86 -3.35 -11.92
C GLU A 61 -24.77 -4.85 -11.59
N LEU A 62 -23.73 -5.24 -10.86
CA LEU A 62 -23.43 -6.64 -10.53
C LEU A 62 -24.05 -7.09 -9.19
N GLY A 63 -24.72 -6.20 -8.46
CA GLY A 63 -25.28 -6.49 -7.14
C GLY A 63 -24.21 -6.80 -6.07
N ILE A 64 -23.02 -6.20 -6.21
CA ILE A 64 -21.91 -6.33 -5.26
C ILE A 64 -22.00 -5.17 -4.26
N THR A 65 -22.16 -5.48 -2.99
CA THR A 65 -22.31 -4.50 -1.91
C THR A 65 -21.28 -4.67 -0.79
N ASP A 66 -20.58 -5.80 -0.76
CA ASP A 66 -19.63 -6.17 0.28
C ASP A 66 -18.63 -7.22 -0.24
N VAL A 67 -17.66 -7.59 0.60
CA VAL A 67 -16.63 -8.58 0.26
C VAL A 67 -17.23 -9.96 -0.04
N ALA A 68 -18.32 -10.36 0.64
CA ALA A 68 -18.92 -11.68 0.46
C ALA A 68 -19.60 -11.81 -0.92
N SER A 69 -20.42 -10.83 -1.30
CA SER A 69 -21.05 -10.71 -2.61
C SER A 69 -20.00 -10.58 -3.72
N PHE A 70 -18.91 -9.84 -3.48
CA PHE A 70 -17.76 -9.77 -4.38
C PHE A 70 -17.14 -11.15 -4.62
N ILE A 71 -16.78 -11.88 -3.56
CA ILE A 71 -16.16 -13.21 -3.67
C ILE A 71 -17.10 -14.18 -4.40
N LYS A 72 -18.40 -14.16 -4.05
CA LYS A 72 -19.41 -14.97 -4.72
C LYS A 72 -19.46 -14.69 -6.22
N TYR A 73 -19.49 -13.41 -6.62
CA TYR A 73 -19.50 -13.02 -8.02
C TYR A 73 -18.22 -13.46 -8.74
N ALA A 74 -17.05 -13.15 -8.17
CA ALA A 74 -15.75 -13.44 -8.76
C ALA A 74 -15.49 -14.94 -8.93
N LYS A 75 -15.98 -15.79 -8.02
CA LYS A 75 -15.93 -17.26 -8.16
C LYS A 75 -16.83 -17.79 -9.27
N ALA A 76 -18.02 -17.23 -9.41
CA ALA A 76 -18.96 -17.63 -10.46
C ALA A 76 -18.52 -17.14 -11.86
N HIS A 77 -17.72 -16.08 -11.92
CA HIS A 77 -17.33 -15.40 -13.16
C HIS A 77 -15.80 -15.18 -13.23
N PRO A 78 -15.00 -16.24 -13.25
CA PRO A 78 -13.54 -16.11 -13.25
C PRO A 78 -13.07 -15.29 -14.45
N GLY A 79 -12.25 -14.27 -14.19
CA GLY A 79 -11.66 -13.42 -15.24
C GLY A 79 -12.61 -12.38 -15.83
N LYS A 80 -13.82 -12.23 -15.29
CA LYS A 80 -14.75 -11.15 -15.66
C LYS A 80 -14.53 -9.85 -14.89
N LEU A 81 -13.77 -9.91 -13.80
CA LEU A 81 -13.28 -8.73 -13.09
C LEU A 81 -11.79 -8.54 -13.39
N ASN A 82 -11.38 -7.30 -13.62
CA ASN A 82 -9.98 -6.90 -13.66
C ASN A 82 -9.61 -6.15 -12.38
N MET A 83 -8.31 -6.10 -12.08
CA MET A 83 -7.74 -5.51 -10.87
C MET A 83 -6.65 -4.52 -11.21
N ALA A 84 -6.89 -3.24 -10.92
CA ALA A 84 -5.89 -2.20 -11.09
C ALA A 84 -4.86 -2.21 -9.94
N SER A 85 -3.67 -1.69 -10.22
CA SER A 85 -2.71 -1.34 -9.17
C SER A 85 -1.88 -0.14 -9.58
N SER A 86 -1.21 0.48 -8.62
CA SER A 86 -0.24 1.55 -8.88
C SER A 86 1.09 1.06 -9.47
N GLY A 87 1.24 -0.25 -9.72
CA GLY A 87 2.41 -0.84 -10.36
C GLY A 87 2.80 -2.20 -9.78
N ASN A 88 3.67 -2.90 -10.50
CA ASN A 88 4.19 -4.18 -10.06
C ASN A 88 5.05 -4.07 -8.79
N GLY A 89 4.88 -5.00 -7.84
CA GLY A 89 5.60 -4.99 -6.55
C GLY A 89 5.16 -3.93 -5.55
N THR A 90 4.06 -3.22 -5.83
CA THR A 90 3.45 -2.32 -4.85
C THR A 90 2.65 -3.10 -3.81
N SER A 91 2.41 -2.53 -2.63
CA SER A 91 1.48 -3.12 -1.64
C SER A 91 0.07 -3.29 -2.21
N ILE A 92 -0.31 -2.44 -3.16
CA ILE A 92 -1.61 -2.47 -3.84
C ILE A 92 -1.73 -3.73 -4.70
N HIS A 93 -0.71 -4.00 -5.52
CA HIS A 93 -0.62 -5.24 -6.28
C HIS A 93 -0.59 -6.46 -5.34
N MET A 94 0.28 -6.47 -4.33
CA MET A 94 0.42 -7.64 -3.46
C MET A 94 -0.78 -7.89 -2.55
N ALA A 95 -1.49 -6.85 -2.10
CA ALA A 95 -2.76 -6.99 -1.38
C ALA A 95 -3.77 -7.75 -2.25
N GLY A 96 -3.91 -7.33 -3.50
CA GLY A 96 -4.79 -7.99 -4.46
C GLY A 96 -4.41 -9.45 -4.74
N GLU A 97 -3.13 -9.74 -4.96
CA GLU A 97 -2.68 -11.13 -5.19
C GLU A 97 -2.84 -12.02 -3.95
N LEU A 98 -2.59 -11.49 -2.75
CA LEU A 98 -2.88 -12.20 -1.51
C LEU A 98 -4.38 -12.50 -1.39
N PHE A 99 -5.24 -11.54 -1.69
CA PHE A 99 -6.69 -11.71 -1.67
C PHE A 99 -7.13 -12.77 -2.69
N LYS A 100 -6.62 -12.72 -3.92
CA LYS A 100 -6.90 -13.70 -4.97
C LYS A 100 -6.55 -15.12 -4.53
N SER A 101 -5.35 -15.29 -3.98
CA SER A 101 -4.84 -16.57 -3.47
C SER A 101 -5.72 -17.11 -2.33
N MET A 102 -5.95 -16.30 -1.29
CA MET A 102 -6.71 -16.70 -0.10
C MET A 102 -8.20 -16.94 -0.40
N ALA A 103 -8.84 -16.05 -1.14
CA ALA A 103 -10.26 -16.17 -1.48
C ALA A 103 -10.53 -17.23 -2.56
N GLY A 104 -9.50 -17.65 -3.31
CA GLY A 104 -9.65 -18.56 -4.45
C GLY A 104 -10.43 -17.93 -5.59
N VAL A 105 -10.07 -16.69 -5.97
CA VAL A 105 -10.69 -15.93 -7.07
C VAL A 105 -9.66 -15.58 -8.13
N TYR A 106 -10.11 -15.46 -9.38
CA TYR A 106 -9.26 -15.04 -10.49
C TYR A 106 -9.72 -13.69 -11.05
N MET A 107 -8.78 -12.74 -11.06
CA MET A 107 -8.94 -11.40 -11.63
C MET A 107 -7.67 -11.04 -12.39
N LEU A 108 -7.83 -10.48 -13.59
CA LEU A 108 -6.69 -10.03 -14.40
C LEU A 108 -6.06 -8.79 -13.75
N HIS A 109 -4.79 -8.87 -13.39
CA HIS A 109 -4.04 -7.73 -12.86
C HIS A 109 -3.58 -6.81 -13.99
N VAL A 110 -3.83 -5.51 -13.85
CA VAL A 110 -3.38 -4.46 -14.78
C VAL A 110 -2.56 -3.42 -14.01
N PRO A 111 -1.23 -3.37 -14.21
CA PRO A 111 -0.37 -2.41 -13.52
C PRO A 111 -0.35 -1.04 -14.20
N TYR A 112 -0.47 0.02 -13.41
CA TYR A 112 -0.29 1.41 -13.83
C TYR A 112 1.03 1.99 -13.34
N ARG A 113 1.31 3.24 -13.72
CA ARG A 113 2.47 4.04 -13.24
C ARG A 113 2.05 4.97 -12.10
N GLY A 114 1.53 4.40 -11.02
CA GLY A 114 1.01 5.12 -9.86
C GLY A 114 -0.52 5.08 -9.72
N SER A 115 -1.02 5.42 -8.53
CA SER A 115 -2.46 5.37 -8.22
C SER A 115 -3.28 6.40 -8.99
N GLY A 116 -2.72 7.56 -9.35
CA GLY A 116 -3.44 8.61 -10.09
C GLY A 116 -4.06 8.09 -11.41
N PRO A 117 -3.25 7.58 -12.36
CA PRO A 117 -3.78 6.98 -13.58
C PRO A 117 -4.72 5.79 -13.34
N ALA A 118 -4.42 4.94 -12.35
CA ALA A 118 -5.27 3.79 -12.02
C ALA A 118 -6.67 4.22 -11.54
N LEU A 119 -6.75 5.21 -10.65
CA LEU A 119 -8.01 5.74 -10.12
C LEU A 119 -8.85 6.42 -11.20
N LEU A 120 -8.21 7.08 -12.19
CA LEU A 120 -8.94 7.63 -13.34
C LEU A 120 -9.65 6.53 -14.12
N ASP A 121 -8.99 5.41 -14.39
CA ASP A 121 -9.60 4.27 -15.09
C ASP A 121 -10.62 3.52 -14.23
N MET A 122 -10.41 3.42 -12.92
CA MET A 122 -11.41 2.93 -11.98
C MET A 122 -12.69 3.77 -12.02
N VAL A 123 -12.57 5.10 -11.98
CA VAL A 123 -13.73 6.02 -12.03
C VAL A 123 -14.42 5.99 -13.40
N ALA A 124 -13.64 5.87 -14.48
CA ALA A 124 -14.17 5.74 -15.84
C ALA A 124 -14.88 4.39 -16.10
N GLY A 125 -14.66 3.38 -15.25
CA GLY A 125 -15.22 2.04 -15.40
C GLY A 125 -14.42 1.14 -16.35
N ASN A 126 -13.18 1.52 -16.69
CA ASN A 126 -12.24 0.68 -17.43
C ASN A 126 -11.66 -0.42 -16.53
N MET A 127 -11.57 -0.12 -15.22
CA MET A 127 -11.11 -1.06 -14.19
C MET A 127 -12.19 -1.29 -13.13
N ASP A 128 -12.30 -2.52 -12.64
CA ASP A 128 -13.39 -2.95 -11.75
C ASP A 128 -13.03 -2.78 -10.28
N VAL A 129 -11.90 -3.36 -9.84
CA VAL A 129 -11.47 -3.39 -8.43
C VAL A 129 -10.03 -2.91 -8.25
N MET A 130 -9.75 -2.28 -7.11
CA MET A 130 -8.40 -1.88 -6.72
C MET A 130 -8.23 -2.04 -5.20
N PHE A 131 -6.99 -2.29 -4.76
CA PHE A 131 -6.61 -2.34 -3.34
C PHE A 131 -5.74 -1.13 -3.01
N ASP A 132 -6.19 0.08 -3.35
CA ASP A 132 -5.36 1.30 -3.37
C ASP A 132 -5.00 1.79 -1.97
N ASN A 133 -4.02 2.69 -1.87
CA ASN A 133 -3.73 3.41 -0.63
C ASN A 133 -4.90 4.35 -0.30
N LEU A 134 -5.45 4.24 0.91
CA LEU A 134 -6.66 4.96 1.31
C LEU A 134 -6.64 6.48 1.01
N PRO A 135 -5.57 7.25 1.32
CA PRO A 135 -5.50 8.68 1.03
C PRO A 135 -5.77 9.07 -0.43
N SER A 136 -5.30 8.24 -1.38
CA SER A 136 -5.50 8.46 -2.81
C SER A 136 -6.96 8.25 -3.22
N SER A 137 -7.62 7.27 -2.61
CA SER A 137 -9.03 6.92 -2.87
C SER A 137 -10.05 7.79 -2.15
N MET A 138 -9.67 8.41 -1.02
CA MET A 138 -10.62 9.09 -0.11
C MET A 138 -11.56 10.07 -0.80
N GLN A 139 -11.08 10.86 -1.77
CA GLN A 139 -11.94 11.81 -2.49
C GLN A 139 -12.96 11.11 -3.39
N GLN A 140 -12.57 10.04 -4.08
CA GLN A 140 -13.47 9.30 -4.97
C GLN A 140 -14.50 8.48 -4.19
N ILE A 141 -14.10 7.94 -3.03
CA ILE A 141 -14.99 7.29 -2.07
C ILE A 141 -16.03 8.28 -1.55
N LYS A 142 -15.59 9.44 -1.02
CA LYS A 142 -16.49 10.49 -0.52
C LYS A 142 -17.42 11.04 -1.60
N GLY A 143 -16.94 11.10 -2.84
CA GLY A 143 -17.74 11.49 -4.00
C GLY A 143 -18.68 10.41 -4.53
N GLY A 144 -18.70 9.21 -3.93
CA GLY A 144 -19.56 8.09 -4.33
C GLY A 144 -19.22 7.49 -5.69
N LYS A 145 -18.03 7.77 -6.23
CA LYS A 145 -17.55 7.19 -7.50
C LYS A 145 -16.96 5.81 -7.30
N LEU A 146 -16.33 5.58 -6.15
CA LEU A 146 -15.82 4.28 -5.73
C LEU A 146 -16.56 3.83 -4.48
N LEU A 147 -16.92 2.54 -4.45
CA LEU A 147 -17.50 1.86 -3.31
C LEU A 147 -16.37 1.19 -2.52
N PRO A 148 -16.07 1.63 -1.27
CA PRO A 148 -15.14 0.91 -0.41
C PRO A 148 -15.81 -0.35 0.14
N LEU A 149 -15.19 -1.51 -0.08
CA LEU A 149 -15.68 -2.80 0.40
C LEU A 149 -15.08 -3.19 1.75
N ALA A 150 -13.77 -3.00 1.91
CA ALA A 150 -13.05 -3.29 3.14
C ALA A 150 -11.67 -2.61 3.17
N VAL A 151 -11.16 -2.27 4.35
CA VAL A 151 -9.74 -1.93 4.52
C VAL A 151 -8.90 -3.20 4.70
N THR A 152 -7.64 -3.15 4.26
CA THR A 152 -6.73 -4.30 4.28
C THR A 152 -5.86 -4.38 5.54
N SER A 153 -5.97 -3.40 6.43
CA SER A 153 -5.27 -3.37 7.71
C SER A 153 -5.92 -4.30 8.74
N ALA A 154 -5.16 -4.70 9.75
CA ALA A 154 -5.66 -5.54 10.85
C ALA A 154 -6.78 -4.88 11.68
N LYS A 155 -6.90 -3.55 11.59
CA LYS A 155 -7.93 -2.74 12.27
C LYS A 155 -8.56 -1.79 11.27
N ARG A 156 -9.81 -1.40 11.52
CA ARG A 156 -10.51 -0.39 10.72
C ARG A 156 -9.76 0.93 10.72
N SER A 157 -9.89 1.68 9.63
CA SER A 157 -9.38 3.04 9.56
C SER A 157 -10.34 3.99 10.27
N PRO A 158 -9.88 4.84 11.21
CA PRO A 158 -10.73 5.88 11.80
C PRO A 158 -11.31 6.86 10.78
N ALA A 159 -10.70 7.00 9.60
CA ALA A 159 -11.21 7.84 8.51
C ALA A 159 -12.37 7.20 7.74
N LEU A 160 -12.58 5.89 7.88
CA LEU A 160 -13.70 5.12 7.33
C LEU A 160 -14.20 4.11 8.38
N PRO A 161 -14.79 4.56 9.51
CA PRO A 161 -15.11 3.69 10.65
C PRO A 161 -16.15 2.61 10.32
N ASP A 162 -17.03 2.89 9.36
CA ASP A 162 -18.08 1.98 8.90
C ASP A 162 -17.59 0.94 7.90
N VAL A 163 -16.38 1.13 7.34
CA VAL A 163 -15.77 0.18 6.41
C VAL A 163 -15.03 -0.89 7.22
N PRO A 164 -15.43 -2.17 7.12
CA PRO A 164 -14.82 -3.25 7.88
C PRO A 164 -13.41 -3.57 7.39
N THR A 165 -12.69 -4.41 8.12
CA THR A 165 -11.46 -5.02 7.60
C THR A 165 -11.78 -6.23 6.74
N VAL A 166 -10.88 -6.60 5.81
CA VAL A 166 -11.02 -7.83 5.02
C VAL A 166 -11.12 -9.06 5.94
N GLU A 167 -10.37 -9.09 7.04
CA GLU A 167 -10.41 -10.20 8.01
C GLU A 167 -11.78 -10.31 8.71
N GLU A 168 -12.45 -9.19 8.99
CA GLU A 168 -13.76 -9.17 9.66
C GLU A 168 -14.88 -9.77 8.78
N VAL A 169 -14.84 -9.52 7.47
CA VAL A 169 -15.97 -9.84 6.56
C VAL A 169 -15.64 -10.85 5.46
N GLY A 170 -14.37 -11.24 5.31
CA GLY A 170 -13.89 -12.15 4.27
C GLY A 170 -14.15 -13.64 4.55
N GLY A 171 -14.66 -13.99 5.73
CA GLY A 171 -14.90 -15.36 6.15
C GLY A 171 -13.63 -16.16 6.43
N PRO A 172 -13.74 -17.49 6.65
CA PRO A 172 -12.62 -18.33 7.10
C PRO A 172 -11.41 -18.32 6.16
N ALA A 173 -11.64 -18.19 4.85
CA ALA A 173 -10.61 -18.19 3.82
C ALA A 173 -9.68 -16.97 3.91
N LEU A 174 -10.16 -15.85 4.47
CA LEU A 174 -9.43 -14.59 4.60
C LEU A 174 -8.97 -14.33 6.04
N LYS A 175 -8.98 -15.35 6.90
CA LYS A 175 -8.50 -15.23 8.28
C LYS A 175 -7.02 -14.87 8.31
N GLY A 176 -6.66 -13.84 9.07
CA GLY A 176 -5.29 -13.32 9.14
C GLY A 176 -4.85 -12.54 7.90
N TYR A 177 -5.76 -12.18 7.01
CA TYR A 177 -5.45 -11.28 5.91
C TYR A 177 -5.05 -9.91 6.46
N GLU A 178 -3.83 -9.47 6.14
CA GLU A 178 -3.36 -8.14 6.46
C GLU A 178 -2.34 -7.67 5.42
N ALA A 179 -2.58 -6.50 4.83
CA ALA A 179 -1.75 -5.93 3.79
C ALA A 179 -1.80 -4.39 3.83
N SER A 180 -1.11 -3.79 4.79
CA SER A 180 -0.96 -2.33 4.90
C SER A 180 0.26 -1.79 4.16
N SER A 181 0.27 -0.48 3.92
CA SER A 181 1.36 0.26 3.30
C SER A 181 1.99 1.25 4.28
N TRP A 182 3.13 1.80 3.88
CA TRP A 182 3.78 2.90 4.60
C TRP A 182 4.67 3.70 3.63
N PHE A 183 4.93 4.96 4.03
CA PHE A 183 5.86 5.88 3.39
C PHE A 183 6.88 6.36 4.41
N GLY A 184 8.15 6.46 4.01
CA GLY A 184 9.21 6.94 4.90
C GLY A 184 10.36 7.58 4.16
N LEU A 185 11.14 8.40 4.84
CA LEU A 185 12.31 9.06 4.28
C LEU A 185 13.56 8.20 4.47
N LEU A 186 14.36 8.09 3.41
CA LEU A 186 15.67 7.48 3.44
C LEU A 186 16.68 8.39 2.73
N ALA A 187 17.94 8.32 3.15
CA ALA A 187 19.08 8.94 2.48
C ALA A 187 19.94 7.86 1.80
N PRO A 188 20.89 8.23 0.91
CA PRO A 188 21.91 7.32 0.42
C PRO A 188 22.72 6.73 1.59
N ALA A 189 23.22 5.51 1.43
CA ALA A 189 24.15 4.94 2.39
C ALA A 189 25.39 5.85 2.56
N GLY A 190 25.90 5.93 3.79
CA GLY A 190 27.04 6.77 4.14
C GLY A 190 26.69 8.22 4.47
N THR A 191 25.42 8.63 4.41
CA THR A 191 25.04 9.97 4.89
C THR A 191 25.37 10.11 6.37
N PRO A 192 26.11 11.18 6.77
CA PRO A 192 26.49 11.41 8.16
C PRO A 192 25.32 11.32 9.14
N ALA A 193 25.55 10.69 10.29
CA ALA A 193 24.50 10.40 11.26
C ALA A 193 23.88 11.68 11.85
N ASP A 194 24.67 12.75 12.00
CA ASP A 194 24.19 14.07 12.43
C ASP A 194 23.21 14.68 11.41
N ILE A 195 23.48 14.55 10.11
CA ILE A 195 22.56 14.97 9.03
C ILE A 195 21.27 14.13 9.06
N VAL A 196 21.38 12.80 9.13
CA VAL A 196 20.21 11.90 9.23
C VAL A 196 19.35 12.26 10.44
N ASN A 197 19.97 12.43 11.61
CA ASN A 197 19.27 12.79 12.84
C ASN A 197 18.62 14.18 12.75
N ARG A 198 19.30 15.16 12.14
CA ARG A 198 18.74 16.50 11.94
C ARG A 198 17.49 16.46 11.07
N ILE A 199 17.55 15.75 9.94
CA ILE A 199 16.39 15.60 9.03
C ILE A 199 15.26 14.86 9.73
N GLN A 200 15.57 13.80 10.49
CA GLN A 200 14.55 13.06 11.25
C GLN A 200 13.84 13.96 12.26
N GLN A 201 14.58 14.73 13.06
CA GLN A 201 14.01 15.60 14.09
C GLN A 201 13.06 16.65 13.51
N GLU A 202 13.49 17.33 12.44
CA GLU A 202 12.65 18.35 11.79
C GLU A 202 11.44 17.73 11.07
N THR A 203 11.59 16.54 10.48
CA THR A 203 10.48 15.80 9.89
C THR A 203 9.46 15.38 10.96
N ALA A 204 9.91 14.79 12.06
CA ALA A 204 9.05 14.37 13.17
C ALA A 204 8.31 15.59 13.78
N LYS A 205 9.00 16.72 13.95
CA LYS A 205 8.38 17.97 14.41
C LYS A 205 7.30 18.48 13.44
N ALA A 206 7.56 18.42 12.13
CA ALA A 206 6.56 18.81 11.14
C ALA A 206 5.34 17.89 11.16
N LEU A 207 5.54 16.57 11.23
CA LEU A 207 4.47 15.57 11.31
C LEU A 207 3.63 15.68 12.59
N ALA A 208 4.24 16.11 13.69
CA ALA A 208 3.55 16.35 14.96
C ALA A 208 2.76 17.67 14.99
N SER A 209 2.99 18.58 14.04
CA SER A 209 2.22 19.83 13.96
C SER A 209 0.73 19.54 13.69
N PRO A 210 -0.21 20.23 14.36
CA PRO A 210 -1.65 19.97 14.18
C PRO A 210 -2.09 20.02 12.72
N ALA A 211 -1.61 21.01 11.96
CA ALA A 211 -1.99 21.18 10.56
C ALA A 211 -1.62 19.98 9.67
N VAL A 212 -0.44 19.38 9.88
CA VAL A 212 0.01 18.21 9.11
C VAL A 212 -0.65 16.94 9.65
N ARG A 213 -0.64 16.77 10.97
CA ARG A 213 -1.23 15.61 11.65
C ARG A 213 -2.70 15.43 11.27
N ASP A 214 -3.49 16.48 11.39
CA ASP A 214 -4.94 16.40 11.18
C ASP A 214 -5.27 16.19 9.71
N LYS A 215 -4.47 16.75 8.79
CA LYS A 215 -4.61 16.49 7.35
C LYS A 215 -4.32 15.03 6.99
N LEU A 216 -3.27 14.43 7.55
CA LEU A 216 -2.95 13.01 7.34
C LEU A 216 -4.06 12.11 7.88
N LEU A 217 -4.52 12.37 9.11
CA LEU A 217 -5.60 11.61 9.74
C LEU A 217 -6.92 11.72 8.97
N ALA A 218 -7.27 12.91 8.48
CA ALA A 218 -8.47 13.12 7.67
C ALA A 218 -8.47 12.36 6.34
N GLN A 219 -7.29 11.98 5.86
CA GLN A 219 -7.08 11.14 4.68
C GLN A 219 -6.87 9.65 5.02
N GLY A 220 -6.91 9.27 6.30
CA GLY A 220 -6.71 7.90 6.75
C GLY A 220 -5.25 7.47 6.85
N ALA A 221 -4.31 8.40 6.79
CA ALA A 221 -2.89 8.15 7.04
C ALA A 221 -2.55 8.36 8.52
N ALA A 222 -1.86 7.40 9.13
CA ALA A 222 -1.35 7.49 10.48
C ALA A 222 0.04 8.16 10.45
N PRO A 223 0.20 9.37 11.03
CA PRO A 223 1.48 10.08 11.01
C PRO A 223 2.57 9.30 11.77
N GLY A 224 3.78 9.33 11.23
CA GLY A 224 4.98 8.71 11.80
C GLY A 224 5.83 9.69 12.62
N GLY A 225 7.15 9.68 12.37
CA GLY A 225 8.14 10.46 13.11
C GLY A 225 9.01 9.63 14.06
N ASN A 226 9.09 8.31 13.87
CA ASN A 226 9.95 7.43 14.67
C ASN A 226 11.45 7.72 14.45
N THR A 227 12.29 7.15 15.30
CA THR A 227 13.75 7.29 15.18
C THR A 227 14.28 6.49 13.98
N PRO A 228 15.49 6.82 13.45
CA PRO A 228 16.13 6.06 12.39
C PRO A 228 16.26 4.56 12.71
N ALA A 229 16.61 4.24 13.96
CA ALA A 229 16.78 2.86 14.41
C ALA A 229 15.45 2.09 14.51
N GLU A 230 14.37 2.75 14.93
CA GLU A 230 13.03 2.14 14.91
C GLU A 230 12.54 1.91 13.49
N PHE A 231 12.81 2.86 12.58
CA PHE A 231 12.43 2.71 11.19
C PHE A 231 13.21 1.59 10.49
N ALA A 232 14.51 1.45 10.76
CA ALA A 232 15.30 0.32 10.28
C ALA A 232 14.72 -1.03 10.73
N ARG A 233 14.41 -1.17 12.03
CA ARG A 233 13.76 -2.39 12.55
C ARG A 233 12.41 -2.68 11.90
N MET A 234 11.63 -1.64 11.62
CA MET A 234 10.34 -1.78 10.94
C MET A 234 10.53 -2.26 9.49
N ILE A 235 11.51 -1.71 8.77
CA ILE A 235 11.87 -2.15 7.41
C ILE A 235 12.26 -3.64 7.39
N ASP A 236 13.07 -4.09 8.35
CA ASP A 236 13.45 -5.50 8.46
C ASP A 236 12.23 -6.42 8.71
N ALA A 237 11.33 -6.01 9.61
CA ALA A 237 10.10 -6.75 9.88
C ALA A 237 9.19 -6.85 8.64
N GLU A 238 9.09 -5.76 7.87
CA GLU A 238 8.31 -5.72 6.64
C GLU A 238 8.89 -6.63 5.55
N HIS A 239 10.22 -6.71 5.42
CA HIS A 239 10.84 -7.69 4.51
C HIS A 239 10.44 -9.13 4.86
N VAL A 240 10.50 -9.51 6.13
CA VAL A 240 10.14 -10.86 6.59
C VAL A 240 8.66 -11.15 6.32
N LYS A 241 7.79 -10.18 6.59
CA LYS A 241 6.35 -10.29 6.35
C LYS A 241 6.04 -10.42 4.87
N TRP A 242 6.52 -9.52 4.03
CA TRP A 242 6.18 -9.50 2.61
C TRP A 242 6.81 -10.64 1.83
N ALA A 243 7.96 -11.18 2.25
CA ALA A 243 8.49 -12.41 1.67
C ALA A 243 7.51 -13.59 1.81
N LYS A 244 6.78 -13.69 2.93
CA LYS A 244 5.74 -14.70 3.11
C LYS A 244 4.55 -14.43 2.20
N VAL A 245 4.13 -13.16 2.06
CA VAL A 245 3.01 -12.78 1.20
C VAL A 245 3.32 -13.05 -0.27
N VAL A 246 4.50 -12.66 -0.77
CA VAL A 246 4.94 -12.93 -2.14
C VAL A 246 4.94 -14.44 -2.43
N LYS A 247 5.47 -15.24 -1.48
CA LYS A 247 5.44 -16.70 -1.61
C LYS A 247 4.03 -17.27 -1.63
N ALA A 248 3.15 -16.79 -0.75
CA ALA A 248 1.77 -17.26 -0.63
C ALA A 248 0.87 -16.83 -1.80
N SER A 249 1.15 -15.67 -2.39
CA SER A 249 0.41 -15.16 -3.54
C SER A 249 0.82 -15.84 -4.85
N GLY A 250 2.04 -16.37 -4.92
CA GLY A 250 2.60 -16.94 -6.14
C GLY A 250 2.93 -15.89 -7.20
N ALA A 251 2.89 -14.60 -6.84
CA ALA A 251 3.19 -13.50 -7.74
C ALA A 251 4.63 -13.59 -8.25
N LYS A 252 4.81 -13.29 -9.53
CA LYS A 252 6.11 -13.19 -10.19
C LYS A 252 6.14 -11.90 -11.00
N VAL A 253 7.29 -11.26 -11.06
CA VAL A 253 7.49 -10.04 -11.85
C VAL A 253 8.76 -10.20 -12.67
N ASP A 254 8.79 -11.28 -13.46
CA ASP A 254 9.80 -11.54 -14.49
C ASP A 254 9.10 -12.16 -15.70
#